data_AF-A0A0J8F6E2-F1
#
_entry.id   AF-A0A0J8F6E2-F1
#
_cell.length_a   1.000
_cell.length_b   1.000
_cell.length_c   1.000
_cell.angle_alpha   90.00
_cell.angle_beta   90.00
_cell.angle_gamma   90.00
#
_symmetry.space_group_name_H-M   'P 1'
#
loop_
_entity.id
_entity.type
_entity.pdbx_description
1 polymer ?
#
loop_
_entity_poly.entity_id
_entity_poly.type
_entity_poly.pdbx_seq_one_letter_code
_entity_poly.pdbx_strand_id
1 'polypeptide(L)'
;MIVVRWREVITLRDPDGEIINQDSLGDDDTEVAFEILGRYEDDIATGEYKLVALESRESDDPIDSTTITLDAECTITDVLWAAENPDMDWDKNSPVWDEYAAVVIKNEGTIPSLLTELRWKGAPAAKLGRDDTVSYHHETRLPPGETTAYSFGQIYQTSGAGGSLDCSELGTEPMTVTAVVQVGPDPSYTQQIEYGGDQSCDLTIVEGSPTDSDSTGGEN
;
A
#
# COMPACT_ATOMS: atom_id res chain seq x y z
N MET A 1 -38.67 8.91 -40.55
CA MET A 1 -37.48 8.03 -40.54
C MET A 1 -36.87 8.16 -39.16
N ILE A 2 -37.16 7.21 -38.26
CA ILE A 2 -36.57 7.18 -36.93
C ILE A 2 -35.31 6.34 -37.09
N VAL A 3 -34.16 7.00 -37.07
CA VAL A 3 -32.86 6.32 -36.98
C VAL A 3 -32.64 6.12 -35.49
N VAL A 4 -32.91 4.92 -34.98
CA VAL A 4 -32.45 4.54 -33.65
C VAL A 4 -30.99 4.13 -33.83
N ARG A 5 -30.07 4.92 -33.27
CA ARG A 5 -28.66 4.52 -33.14
C ARG A 5 -28.55 3.81 -31.80
N TRP A 6 -28.40 2.50 -31.84
CA TRP A 6 -28.03 1.71 -30.68
C TRP A 6 -26.60 2.07 -30.31
N ARG A 7 -26.37 2.53 -29.08
CA ARG A 7 -25.02 2.70 -28.54
C ARG A 7 -24.79 1.52 -27.62
N GLU A 8 -23.76 0.75 -27.92
CA GLU A 8 -23.32 -0.33 -27.06
C GLU A 8 -22.88 0.25 -25.71
N VAL A 9 -23.27 -0.44 -24.65
CA VAL A 9 -23.02 -0.03 -23.27
C VAL A 9 -22.24 -1.14 -22.60
N ILE A 10 -21.13 -0.80 -21.98
CA ILE A 10 -20.33 -1.73 -21.19
C ILE A 10 -20.56 -1.41 -19.71
N THR A 11 -20.99 -2.40 -18.94
CA THR A 11 -21.12 -2.30 -17.48
C THR A 11 -20.06 -3.14 -16.80
N LEU A 12 -19.39 -2.57 -15.80
CA LEU A 12 -18.61 -3.31 -14.81
C LEU A 12 -19.53 -3.67 -13.64
N ARG A 13 -19.63 -4.97 -13.36
CA ARG A 13 -20.47 -5.50 -12.29
C ARG A 13 -19.64 -6.21 -11.24
N ASP A 14 -20.01 -6.01 -9.99
CA ASP A 14 -19.37 -6.64 -8.84
C ASP A 14 -19.75 -8.14 -8.72
N PRO A 15 -19.15 -8.89 -7.77
CA PRO A 15 -19.49 -10.30 -7.56
C PRO A 15 -20.96 -10.57 -7.24
N ASP A 16 -21.68 -9.61 -6.65
CA ASP A 16 -23.11 -9.70 -6.34
C ASP A 16 -23.99 -9.40 -7.58
N GLY A 17 -23.38 -8.91 -8.66
CA GLY A 17 -24.01 -8.61 -9.94
C GLY A 17 -24.51 -7.17 -10.06
N GLU A 18 -24.24 -6.32 -9.07
CA GLU A 18 -24.59 -4.90 -9.07
C GLU A 18 -23.67 -4.12 -10.03
N ILE A 19 -24.23 -3.12 -10.70
CA ILE A 19 -23.45 -2.27 -11.62
C ILE A 19 -22.71 -1.22 -10.80
N ILE A 20 -21.39 -1.34 -10.73
CA ILE A 20 -20.53 -0.37 -10.04
C ILE A 20 -19.98 0.71 -10.97
N ASN A 21 -19.89 0.42 -12.27
CA ASN A 21 -19.49 1.41 -13.27
C ASN A 21 -20.12 1.09 -14.65
N GLN A 22 -20.36 2.10 -15.46
CA GLN A 22 -20.96 1.96 -16.78
C GLN A 22 -20.48 3.05 -17.72
N ASP A 23 -20.13 2.67 -18.94
CA ASP A 23 -19.83 3.62 -20.02
C ASP A 23 -20.43 3.15 -21.35
N SER A 24 -20.51 4.06 -22.31
CA SER A 24 -21.08 3.82 -23.64
C SER A 24 -20.06 4.07 -24.73
N LEU A 25 -19.97 3.17 -25.70
CA LEU A 25 -19.19 3.39 -26.91
C LEU A 25 -19.90 4.42 -27.79
N GLY A 26 -19.18 5.47 -28.18
CA GLY A 26 -19.62 6.39 -29.23
C GLY A 26 -19.59 5.73 -30.61
N ASP A 27 -20.07 6.46 -31.63
CA ASP A 27 -20.21 5.91 -32.99
C ASP A 27 -18.86 5.48 -33.62
N ASP A 28 -17.74 6.02 -33.14
CA ASP A 28 -16.38 5.76 -33.63
C ASP A 28 -15.43 5.24 -32.52
N ASP A 29 -15.95 4.96 -31.31
CA ASP A 29 -15.14 4.52 -30.18
C ASP A 29 -15.03 2.99 -30.14
N THR A 30 -13.86 2.49 -29.77
CA THR A 30 -13.60 1.05 -29.63
C THR A 30 -13.26 0.63 -28.21
N GLU A 31 -13.18 1.58 -27.28
CA GLU A 31 -12.70 1.38 -25.92
C GLU A 31 -13.55 2.17 -24.93
N VAL A 32 -13.68 1.63 -23.72
CA VAL A 32 -14.23 2.32 -22.54
C VAL A 32 -13.18 2.31 -21.43
N ALA A 33 -13.23 3.30 -20.55
CA ALA A 33 -12.32 3.39 -19.42
C ALA A 33 -13.11 3.49 -18.12
N PHE A 34 -12.74 2.66 -17.14
CA PHE A 34 -13.33 2.68 -15.81
C PHE A 34 -12.31 3.20 -14.80
N GLU A 35 -12.72 4.14 -13.96
CA GLU A 35 -11.97 4.52 -12.78
C GLU A 35 -12.24 3.47 -11.69
N ILE A 36 -11.17 2.78 -11.28
CA ILE A 36 -11.21 1.68 -10.31
C ILE A 36 -10.89 2.17 -8.89
N LEU A 37 -10.12 3.25 -8.78
CA LEU A 37 -9.76 3.88 -7.51
C LEU A 37 -10.05 5.37 -7.62
N GLY A 38 -11.04 5.83 -6.84
CA GLY A 38 -11.36 7.24 -6.67
C GLY A 38 -10.36 7.96 -5.76
N ARG A 39 -10.58 9.27 -5.54
CA ARG A 39 -9.75 10.06 -4.60
C ARG A 39 -10.07 9.81 -3.12
N TYR A 40 -11.22 9.23 -2.78
CA TYR A 40 -11.69 9.02 -1.41
C TYR A 40 -12.61 7.80 -1.33
N GLU A 41 -12.37 6.88 -0.38
CA GLU A 41 -13.30 5.86 0.17
C GLU A 41 -14.12 4.98 -0.81
N ASP A 42 -13.84 5.02 -2.11
CA ASP A 42 -14.43 4.09 -3.08
C ASP A 42 -13.71 2.75 -2.96
N ASP A 43 -14.11 1.96 -1.96
CA ASP A 43 -13.58 0.63 -1.68
C ASP A 43 -14.13 -0.36 -2.71
N ILE A 44 -13.46 -0.43 -3.86
CA ILE A 44 -13.63 -1.60 -4.72
C ILE A 44 -12.97 -2.79 -4.04
N ALA A 45 -13.75 -3.84 -3.79
CA ALA A 45 -13.22 -5.06 -3.22
C ALA A 45 -12.34 -5.80 -4.24
N THR A 46 -11.37 -6.57 -3.75
CA THR A 46 -10.66 -7.54 -4.59
C THR A 46 -11.59 -8.68 -4.94
N GLY A 47 -11.59 -9.14 -6.20
CA GLY A 47 -12.42 -10.27 -6.62
C GLY A 47 -12.63 -10.41 -8.11
N GLU A 48 -13.52 -11.33 -8.48
CA GLU A 48 -13.96 -11.53 -9.87
C GLU A 48 -15.13 -10.60 -10.19
N TYR A 49 -14.92 -9.73 -11.17
CA TYR A 49 -15.90 -8.79 -11.68
C TYR A 49 -16.35 -9.22 -13.07
N LYS A 50 -17.55 -8.81 -13.46
CA LYS A 50 -18.09 -9.11 -14.77
C LYS A 50 -18.21 -7.86 -15.63
N LEU A 51 -17.58 -7.88 -16.80
CA LEU A 51 -17.85 -6.94 -17.87
C LEU A 51 -19.01 -7.47 -18.71
N VAL A 52 -20.04 -6.65 -18.90
CA VAL A 52 -21.24 -7.02 -19.67
C VAL A 52 -21.50 -5.96 -20.73
N ALA A 53 -21.59 -6.40 -21.98
CA ALA A 53 -21.98 -5.56 -23.11
C ALA A 53 -23.50 -5.65 -23.34
N LEU A 54 -24.15 -4.50 -23.51
CA LEU A 54 -25.59 -4.34 -23.74
C LEU A 54 -25.84 -3.52 -25.00
N GLU A 55 -26.92 -3.82 -25.73
CA GLU A 55 -27.29 -3.08 -26.95
C GLU A 55 -27.68 -1.62 -26.65
N SER A 56 -28.20 -1.38 -25.44
CA SER A 56 -28.47 -0.05 -24.91
C SER A 56 -28.60 -0.11 -23.39
N ARG A 57 -28.71 1.06 -22.75
CA ARG A 57 -28.94 1.15 -21.29
C ARG A 57 -30.24 0.52 -20.81
N GLU A 58 -31.23 0.39 -21.68
CA GLU A 58 -32.54 -0.19 -21.36
C GLU A 58 -32.60 -1.70 -21.65
N SER A 59 -31.52 -2.28 -22.20
CA SER A 59 -31.44 -3.71 -22.47
C SER A 59 -31.09 -4.47 -21.20
N ASP A 60 -31.90 -5.48 -20.87
CA ASP A 60 -31.59 -6.44 -19.81
C ASP A 60 -30.80 -7.65 -20.36
N ASP A 61 -30.90 -7.90 -21.67
CA ASP A 61 -30.22 -9.02 -22.33
C ASP A 61 -28.79 -8.63 -22.73
N PRO A 62 -27.76 -9.39 -22.30
CA PRO A 62 -26.38 -9.16 -22.68
C PRO A 62 -26.10 -9.57 -24.13
N ILE A 63 -25.41 -8.70 -24.87
CA ILE A 63 -24.80 -9.04 -26.16
C ILE A 63 -23.66 -10.05 -25.92
N ASP A 64 -22.80 -9.75 -24.96
CA ASP A 64 -21.68 -10.58 -24.55
C ASP A 64 -21.25 -10.26 -23.11
N SER A 65 -20.45 -11.13 -22.51
CA SER A 65 -19.85 -10.86 -21.21
C SER A 65 -18.54 -11.62 -21.00
N THR A 66 -17.65 -11.01 -20.24
CA THR A 66 -16.39 -11.63 -19.79
C THR A 66 -16.14 -11.35 -18.32
N THR A 67 -15.31 -12.17 -17.69
CA THR A 67 -14.86 -11.96 -16.31
C THR A 67 -13.49 -11.27 -16.32
N ILE A 68 -13.27 -10.39 -15.35
CA ILE A 68 -11.97 -9.80 -15.04
C ILE A 68 -11.70 -9.97 -13.55
N THR A 69 -10.43 -10.15 -13.17
CA THR A 69 -10.04 -10.16 -11.76
C THR A 69 -9.47 -8.79 -11.41
N LEU A 70 -10.07 -8.13 -10.43
CA LEU A 70 -9.56 -6.91 -9.85
C LEU A 70 -8.91 -7.28 -8.52
N ASP A 71 -7.59 -7.11 -8.44
CA ASP A 71 -6.83 -7.50 -7.26
C ASP A 71 -5.71 -6.51 -6.95
N ALA A 72 -5.44 -6.30 -5.67
CA ALA A 72 -4.40 -5.43 -5.16
C ALA A 72 -3.59 -6.16 -4.09
N GLU A 73 -2.71 -7.05 -4.52
CA GLU A 73 -1.84 -7.81 -3.64
C GLU A 73 -0.55 -7.03 -3.35
N CYS A 74 -0.55 -6.25 -2.27
CA CYS A 74 0.62 -5.49 -1.82
C CYS A 74 1.46 -6.32 -0.84
N THR A 75 2.78 -6.31 -1.01
CA THR A 75 3.76 -6.87 -0.07
C THR A 75 4.87 -5.87 0.19
N ILE A 76 5.32 -5.74 1.45
CA ILE A 76 6.53 -4.99 1.77
C ILE A 76 7.72 -5.90 1.50
N THR A 77 8.55 -5.52 0.52
CA THR A 77 9.71 -6.32 0.12
C THR A 77 11.00 -5.89 0.82
N ASP A 78 11.08 -4.63 1.26
CA ASP A 78 12.26 -4.12 1.93
C ASP A 78 11.98 -2.87 2.78
N VAL A 79 12.90 -2.59 3.71
CA VAL A 79 12.96 -1.37 4.50
C VAL A 79 14.36 -0.77 4.38
N LEU A 80 14.42 0.44 3.85
CA LEU A 80 15.66 1.14 3.52
C LEU A 80 15.88 2.28 4.50
N TRP A 81 17.00 2.27 5.21
CA TRP A 81 17.36 3.33 6.14
C TRP A 81 18.20 4.40 5.45
N ALA A 82 17.92 5.66 5.73
CA ALA A 82 18.56 6.77 5.04
C ALA A 82 20.08 6.83 5.28
N ALA A 83 20.53 6.55 6.50
CA ALA A 83 21.94 6.46 6.84
C ALA A 83 22.72 5.42 6.01
N GLU A 84 22.09 4.28 5.67
CA GLU A 84 22.70 3.19 4.90
C GLU A 84 22.53 3.38 3.38
N ASN A 85 21.55 4.17 2.96
CA ASN A 85 21.21 4.41 1.55
C ASN A 85 21.27 5.91 1.19
N PRO A 86 22.41 6.59 1.40
CA PRO A 86 22.50 8.05 1.30
C PRO A 86 22.26 8.60 -0.12
N ASP A 87 22.35 7.75 -1.15
CA ASP A 87 22.18 8.13 -2.55
C ASP A 87 20.72 8.25 -3.00
N MET A 88 19.76 7.81 -2.18
CA MET A 88 18.33 7.98 -2.50
C MET A 88 17.83 9.43 -2.32
N ASP A 89 16.61 9.68 -2.79
CA ASP A 89 15.96 11.00 -2.85
C ASP A 89 15.39 11.47 -1.50
N TRP A 90 16.17 11.35 -0.43
CA TRP A 90 15.83 11.88 0.89
C TRP A 90 15.72 13.42 0.88
N ASP A 91 14.91 14.00 1.77
CA ASP A 91 14.91 15.45 2.01
C ASP A 91 16.19 15.88 2.75
N LYS A 92 17.29 15.99 2.01
CA LYS A 92 18.62 16.38 2.51
C LYS A 92 18.68 17.83 3.01
N ASN A 93 17.61 18.62 2.90
CA ASN A 93 17.52 19.92 3.55
C ASN A 93 17.17 19.78 5.04
N SER A 94 16.58 18.66 5.43
CA SER A 94 16.37 18.31 6.84
C SER A 94 17.71 17.97 7.49
N PRO A 95 18.05 18.52 8.66
CA PRO A 95 19.30 18.19 9.36
C PRO A 95 19.31 16.77 9.96
N VAL A 96 18.18 16.05 9.89
CA VAL A 96 17.94 14.72 10.47
C VAL A 96 17.50 13.71 9.39
N TRP A 97 17.83 14.00 8.14
CA TRP A 97 17.40 13.19 6.99
C TRP A 97 17.91 11.75 7.06
N ASP A 98 19.04 11.53 7.73
CA ASP A 98 19.71 10.24 7.95
C ASP A 98 18.96 9.35 8.98
N GLU A 99 18.02 9.91 9.73
CA GLU A 99 17.14 9.17 10.65
C GLU A 99 15.81 8.72 10.00
N TYR A 100 15.63 9.01 8.71
CA TYR A 100 14.45 8.56 7.94
C TYR A 100 14.59 7.12 7.46
N ALA A 101 13.46 6.54 7.09
CA ALA A 101 13.39 5.24 6.45
C ALA A 101 12.47 5.32 5.22
N ALA A 102 12.57 4.34 4.34
CA ALA A 102 11.65 4.11 3.25
C ALA A 102 11.24 2.65 3.24
N VAL A 103 10.04 2.39 2.72
CA VAL A 103 9.49 1.04 2.55
C VAL A 103 9.35 0.78 1.07
N VAL A 104 9.86 -0.35 0.60
CA VAL A 104 9.61 -0.82 -0.77
C VAL A 104 8.38 -1.71 -0.72
N ILE A 105 7.35 -1.32 -1.46
CA ILE A 105 6.08 -2.04 -1.54
C ILE A 105 5.90 -2.51 -2.98
N LYS A 106 5.70 -3.81 -3.15
CA LYS A 106 5.38 -4.42 -4.44
C LYS A 106 3.91 -4.77 -4.49
N ASN A 107 3.20 -4.25 -5.47
CA ASN A 107 1.83 -4.65 -5.80
C ASN A 107 1.88 -5.64 -6.98
N GLU A 108 1.55 -6.91 -6.74
CA GLU A 108 1.49 -7.97 -7.76
C GLU A 108 0.11 -8.10 -8.40
N GLY A 109 -0.87 -7.34 -7.90
CA GLY A 109 -2.24 -7.30 -8.38
C GLY A 109 -2.43 -6.62 -9.74
N THR A 110 -3.68 -6.61 -10.20
CA THR A 110 -4.10 -6.03 -11.49
C THR A 110 -4.57 -4.58 -11.38
N ILE A 111 -4.85 -4.10 -10.17
CA ILE A 111 -5.33 -2.74 -9.89
C ILE A 111 -4.42 -2.05 -8.88
N PRO A 112 -4.42 -0.70 -8.83
CA PRO A 112 -3.66 0.00 -7.81
C PRO A 112 -4.25 -0.22 -6.41
N SER A 113 -3.49 0.19 -5.39
CA SER A 113 -4.01 0.51 -4.06
C SER A 113 -3.59 1.92 -3.63
N LEU A 114 -4.02 2.38 -2.47
CA LEU A 114 -3.59 3.63 -1.84
C LEU A 114 -2.99 3.35 -0.48
N LEU A 115 -1.71 3.67 -0.29
CA LEU A 115 -1.05 3.70 1.01
C LEU A 115 -1.55 4.92 1.78
N THR A 116 -2.25 4.66 2.88
CA THR A 116 -2.85 5.69 3.76
C THR A 116 -2.06 5.91 5.03
N GLU A 117 -1.29 4.91 5.49
CA GLU A 117 -0.51 5.01 6.72
C GLU A 117 0.68 4.04 6.69
N LEU A 118 1.81 4.46 7.25
CA LEU A 118 2.88 3.55 7.66
C LEU A 118 2.94 3.52 9.18
N ARG A 119 2.74 2.33 9.76
CA ARG A 119 2.80 2.08 11.21
C ARG A 119 4.09 1.36 11.54
N TRP A 120 4.89 1.94 12.42
CA TRP A 120 6.21 1.44 12.82
C TRP A 120 6.17 1.05 14.28
N LYS A 121 6.07 -0.25 14.54
CA LYS A 121 6.06 -0.82 15.89
C LYS A 121 7.45 -1.28 16.27
N GLY A 122 7.88 -0.95 17.49
CA GLY A 122 9.20 -1.32 18.01
C GLY A 122 10.37 -0.56 17.38
N ALA A 123 10.11 0.41 16.50
CA ALA A 123 11.12 1.32 15.99
C ALA A 123 11.66 2.22 17.11
N PRO A 124 12.91 2.73 17.02
CA PRO A 124 13.48 3.60 18.04
C PRO A 124 12.58 4.81 18.37
N ALA A 125 12.05 5.49 17.36
CA ALA A 125 11.12 6.60 17.56
C ALA A 125 9.84 6.18 18.29
N ALA A 126 9.37 4.96 18.04
CA ALA A 126 8.18 4.39 18.66
C ALA A 126 8.38 4.12 20.17
N LYS A 127 9.59 3.70 20.57
CA LYS A 127 9.97 3.45 21.97
C LYS A 127 10.04 4.71 22.83
N LEU A 128 10.17 5.90 22.22
CA LEU A 128 10.06 7.19 22.91
C LEU A 128 8.60 7.59 23.19
N GLY A 129 7.64 6.93 22.53
CA GLY A 129 6.21 7.12 22.69
C GLY A 129 5.60 6.25 23.79
N ARG A 130 4.28 6.35 23.98
CA ARG A 130 3.55 5.55 24.99
C ARG A 130 3.13 4.16 24.50
N ASP A 131 2.89 4.02 23.20
CA ASP A 131 2.22 2.85 22.61
C ASP A 131 3.18 1.96 21.79
N ASP A 132 4.50 2.18 21.92
CA ASP A 132 5.56 1.48 21.17
C ASP A 132 5.31 1.42 19.66
N THR A 133 4.52 2.39 19.15
CA THR A 133 4.16 2.53 17.75
C THR A 133 4.23 4.01 17.38
N VAL A 134 4.84 4.31 16.23
CA VAL A 134 4.73 5.61 15.58
C VAL A 134 4.08 5.43 14.21
N SER A 135 3.15 6.31 13.88
CA SER A 135 2.42 6.27 12.62
C SER A 135 2.51 7.58 11.89
N TYR A 136 2.59 7.51 10.57
CA TYR A 136 2.52 8.67 9.70
C TYR A 136 1.47 8.44 8.61
N HIS A 137 0.64 9.46 8.38
CA HIS A 137 -0.31 9.49 7.27
C HIS A 137 0.44 9.51 5.94
N HIS A 138 -0.10 8.83 4.94
CA HIS A 138 0.40 8.77 3.58
C HIS A 138 -0.73 8.99 2.57
N GLU A 139 -0.37 9.47 1.38
CA GLU A 139 -1.26 9.57 0.23
C GLU A 139 -0.52 9.08 -1.02
N THR A 140 0.04 7.87 -0.94
CA THR A 140 0.89 7.30 -2.00
C THR A 140 0.14 6.22 -2.77
N ARG A 141 -0.04 6.42 -4.07
CA ARG A 141 -0.64 5.40 -4.94
C ARG A 141 0.34 4.25 -5.13
N LEU A 142 -0.17 3.02 -5.01
CA LEU A 142 0.56 1.77 -5.21
C LEU A 142 0.08 1.10 -6.51
N PRO A 143 0.51 1.55 -7.70
CA PRO A 143 0.20 0.86 -8.95
C PRO A 143 0.81 -0.54 -8.98
N PRO A 144 0.34 -1.44 -9.86
CA PRO A 144 1.02 -2.70 -10.14
C PRO A 144 2.52 -2.47 -10.42
N GLY A 145 3.37 -3.21 -9.72
CA GLY A 145 4.83 -3.02 -9.69
C GLY A 145 5.35 -2.53 -8.34
N GLU A 146 6.58 -2.02 -8.33
CA GLU A 146 7.26 -1.55 -7.12
C GLU A 146 7.06 -0.06 -6.91
N THR A 147 6.82 0.33 -5.65
CA THR A 147 6.75 1.72 -5.20
C THR A 147 7.57 1.89 -3.92
N THR A 148 8.40 2.92 -3.87
CA THR A 148 9.15 3.30 -2.66
C THR A 148 8.40 4.41 -1.93
N ALA A 149 7.99 4.16 -0.70
CA ALA A 149 7.32 5.13 0.17
C ALA A 149 8.28 5.63 1.26
N TYR A 150 8.53 6.93 1.31
CA TYR A 150 9.45 7.57 2.25
C TYR A 150 8.72 8.00 3.54
N SER A 151 9.29 7.71 4.71
CA SER A 151 8.74 8.15 5.99
C SER A 151 8.67 9.68 6.07
N PHE A 152 7.56 10.21 6.61
CA PHE A 152 7.44 11.66 6.86
C PHE A 152 8.23 12.16 8.07
N GLY A 153 8.59 11.27 9.01
CA GLY A 153 9.30 11.62 10.23
C GLY A 153 10.47 10.68 10.52
N GLN A 154 11.23 11.02 11.57
CA GLN A 154 12.36 10.24 12.04
C GLN A 154 11.85 8.88 12.55
N ILE A 155 12.24 7.80 11.89
CA ILE A 155 11.95 6.43 12.35
C ILE A 155 13.06 5.98 13.30
N TYR A 156 14.30 6.37 13.00
CA TYR A 156 15.47 6.13 13.83
C TYR A 156 15.73 7.26 14.83
N GLN A 157 14.71 7.67 15.60
CA GLN A 157 14.90 8.68 16.65
C GLN A 157 15.21 8.01 17.99
N THR A 158 16.39 8.25 18.54
CA THR A 158 16.84 7.65 19.82
C THR A 158 16.80 8.62 21.00
N SER A 159 16.57 9.91 20.74
CA SER A 159 16.37 10.93 21.77
C SER A 159 15.39 12.03 21.33
N GLY A 160 14.63 12.58 22.28
CA GLY A 160 13.65 13.62 22.02
C GLY A 160 12.93 14.09 23.28
N ALA A 161 11.78 14.76 23.11
CA ALA A 161 10.99 15.29 24.23
C ALA A 161 10.49 14.19 25.19
N GLY A 162 10.38 12.94 24.71
CA GLY A 162 10.01 11.77 25.51
C GLY A 162 11.15 11.15 26.33
N GLY A 163 12.39 11.62 26.17
CA GLY A 163 13.59 11.07 26.81
C GLY A 163 14.61 10.56 25.80
N SER A 164 15.50 9.68 26.24
CA SER A 164 16.50 9.00 25.42
C SER A 164 16.44 7.50 25.65
N LEU A 165 16.68 6.72 24.61
CA LEU A 165 16.78 5.28 24.71
C LEU A 165 18.11 4.88 25.36
N ASP A 166 18.08 3.92 26.27
CA ASP A 166 19.29 3.25 26.76
C ASP A 166 19.58 2.03 25.89
N CYS A 167 20.30 2.26 24.79
CA CYS A 167 20.61 1.21 23.83
C CYS A 167 21.52 0.11 24.40
N SER A 168 22.17 0.33 25.55
CA SER A 168 22.99 -0.69 26.21
C SER A 168 22.16 -1.83 26.82
N GLU A 169 20.88 -1.60 27.04
CA GLU A 169 19.95 -2.58 27.63
C GLU A 169 19.05 -3.27 26.59
N LEU A 170 19.01 -2.77 25.34
CA LEU A 170 18.06 -3.23 24.31
C LEU A 170 18.52 -4.49 23.56
N GLY A 171 19.82 -4.69 23.33
CA GLY A 171 20.30 -5.87 22.59
C GLY A 171 19.69 -5.96 21.18
N THR A 172 19.08 -7.08 20.81
CA THR A 172 18.39 -7.22 19.51
C THR A 172 16.88 -7.25 19.72
N GLU A 173 16.17 -6.33 19.06
CA GLU A 173 14.71 -6.19 19.18
C GLU A 173 14.04 -6.20 17.80
N PRO A 174 12.84 -6.76 17.67
CA PRO A 174 12.08 -6.72 16.43
C PRO A 174 11.49 -5.34 16.19
N MET A 175 11.54 -4.90 14.93
CA MET A 175 10.76 -3.79 14.42
C MET A 175 9.84 -4.31 13.32
N THR A 176 8.55 -4.01 13.44
CA THR A 176 7.54 -4.34 12.43
C THR A 176 7.01 -3.05 11.80
N VAL A 177 7.06 -2.97 10.47
CA VAL A 177 6.34 -1.96 9.70
C VAL A 177 5.08 -2.59 9.10
N THR A 178 3.96 -1.87 9.19
CA THR A 178 2.69 -2.23 8.53
C THR A 178 2.28 -1.07 7.63
N ALA A 179 2.02 -1.38 6.36
CA ALA A 179 1.45 -0.45 5.40
C ALA A 179 -0.07 -0.62 5.41
N VAL A 180 -0.78 0.44 5.78
CA VAL A 180 -2.24 0.45 5.76
C VAL A 180 -2.68 0.87 4.36
N VAL A 181 -3.36 -0.04 3.67
CA VAL A 181 -3.76 0.15 2.28
C VAL A 181 -5.28 0.19 2.16
N GLN A 182 -5.78 0.96 1.21
CA GLN A 182 -7.23 1.08 1.01
C GLN A 182 -7.84 -0.19 0.40
N VAL A 183 -7.15 -0.79 -0.58
CA VAL A 183 -7.60 -1.99 -1.29
C VAL A 183 -6.58 -3.11 -1.09
N GLY A 184 -7.09 -4.30 -0.77
CA GLY A 184 -6.28 -5.46 -0.42
C GLY A 184 -5.94 -5.52 1.07
N PRO A 185 -5.24 -6.59 1.51
CA PRO A 185 -4.80 -6.73 2.88
C PRO A 185 -3.62 -5.79 3.18
N ASP A 186 -3.52 -5.32 4.42
CA ASP A 186 -2.38 -4.54 4.93
C ASP A 186 -1.11 -5.40 4.99
N PRO A 187 -0.06 -5.14 4.17
CA PRO A 187 1.16 -5.90 4.30
C PRO A 187 1.98 -5.45 5.51
N SER A 188 2.72 -6.40 6.07
CA SER A 188 3.66 -6.14 7.16
C SER A 188 5.00 -6.81 6.91
N TYR A 189 6.05 -6.18 7.43
CA TYR A 189 7.43 -6.65 7.35
C TYR A 189 8.10 -6.47 8.70
N THR A 190 8.80 -7.51 9.17
CA THR A 190 9.53 -7.49 10.44
C THR A 190 11.01 -7.74 10.18
N GLN A 191 11.85 -6.85 10.71
CA GLN A 191 13.30 -7.02 10.76
C GLN A 191 13.80 -6.94 12.21
N GLN A 192 14.97 -7.50 12.46
CA GLN A 192 15.66 -7.37 13.74
C GLN A 192 16.59 -6.15 13.70
N ILE A 193 16.50 -5.31 14.73
CA ILE A 193 17.40 -4.19 14.96
C ILE A 193 18.32 -4.55 16.12
N GLU A 194 19.63 -4.56 15.89
CA GLU A 194 20.62 -4.66 16.95
C GLU A 194 20.99 -3.27 17.46
N TYR A 195 20.90 -3.14 18.78
CA TYR A 195 21.25 -1.96 19.56
C TYR A 195 22.53 -2.27 20.33
N GLY A 196 23.59 -1.52 20.06
CA GLY A 196 24.82 -1.57 20.84
C GLY A 196 26.08 -1.91 20.04
N GLY A 197 26.78 -0.86 19.60
CA GLY A 197 28.25 -0.83 19.48
C GLY A 197 28.90 -0.32 20.77
N ASP A 198 30.16 0.13 20.74
CA ASP A 198 30.97 0.60 21.89
C ASP A 198 30.42 1.90 22.59
N GLN A 199 29.12 1.98 22.90
CA GLN A 199 28.33 3.07 23.54
C GLN A 199 27.43 3.92 22.61
N SER A 200 27.21 3.51 21.35
CA SER A 200 26.33 4.23 20.41
C SER A 200 25.03 3.48 20.12
N CYS A 201 23.91 4.22 20.10
CA CYS A 201 22.68 3.79 19.44
C CYS A 201 22.86 3.85 17.92
N ASP A 202 23.81 3.09 17.39
CA ASP A 202 23.98 2.95 15.95
C ASP A 202 23.02 1.88 15.45
N LEU A 203 22.39 2.13 14.30
CA LEU A 203 21.57 1.14 13.62
C LEU A 203 22.49 0.06 13.07
N THR A 204 22.27 -1.19 13.48
CA THR A 204 22.80 -2.35 12.76
C THR A 204 21.65 -3.31 12.47
N ILE A 205 21.41 -3.58 11.19
CA ILE A 205 20.41 -4.55 10.75
C ILE A 205 21.05 -5.93 10.78
N VAL A 206 20.41 -6.87 11.48
CA VAL A 206 20.88 -8.26 11.49
C VAL A 206 20.58 -8.88 10.12
N GLU A 207 21.62 -9.16 9.32
CA GLU A 207 21.45 -9.80 8.01
C GLU A 207 20.82 -11.20 8.17
N GLY A 208 19.63 -11.39 7.57
CA GLY A 208 19.06 -12.72 7.33
C GLY A 208 17.78 -13.11 8.07
N SER A 209 16.88 -12.20 8.47
CA SER A 209 15.54 -12.64 8.93
C SER A 209 14.41 -11.66 8.65
N PRO A 210 14.00 -11.47 7.38
CA PRO A 210 12.58 -11.29 7.11
C PRO A 210 11.88 -12.55 7.64
N THR A 211 11.02 -12.39 8.63
CA THR A 211 10.10 -13.47 8.95
C THR A 211 8.92 -13.28 8.01
N ASP A 212 8.74 -14.22 7.07
CA ASP A 212 7.58 -14.19 6.18
C ASP A 212 6.30 -14.10 7.02
N SER A 213 5.48 -13.11 6.70
CA SER A 213 4.19 -12.87 7.34
C SER A 213 3.23 -13.99 6.92
N ASP A 214 3.00 -14.97 7.80
CA ASP A 214 1.93 -15.95 7.62
C ASP A 214 0.58 -15.22 7.55
N SER A 215 -0.06 -15.32 6.38
CA SER A 215 -1.43 -14.90 6.14
C SER A 215 -2.37 -15.65 7.09
N THR A 216 -2.86 -14.99 8.13
CA THR A 216 -3.97 -15.52 8.93
C THR A 216 -5.27 -15.40 8.15
N GLY A 217 -5.50 -16.35 7.25
CA GLY A 217 -6.83 -16.72 6.78
C GLY A 217 -7.62 -17.30 7.94
N GLY A 218 -8.46 -16.47 8.56
CA GLY A 218 -9.42 -16.90 9.57
C GLY A 218 -10.69 -17.41 8.91
N GLU A 219 -10.79 -18.73 8.73
CA GLU A 219 -12.09 -19.40 8.58
C GLU A 219 -12.86 -19.31 9.91
N ASN A 220 -14.06 -18.72 9.88
CA ASN A 220 -15.25 -19.18 10.62
C ASN A 220 -16.51 -18.49 10.09
#